data_AF-A0A356KLK9-F1
#
_entry.id   AF-A0A356KLK9-F1
#
_cell.length_a   1.000
_cell.length_b   1.000
_cell.length_c   1.000
_cell.angle_alpha   90.00
_cell.angle_beta   90.00
_cell.angle_gamma   90.00
#
_symmetry.space_group_name_H-M   'P 1'
#
loop_
_entity.id
_entity.type
_entity.pdbx_description
1 polymer ?
#
loop_
_entity_poly.entity_id
_entity_poly.type
_entity_poly.pdbx_seq_one_letter_code
_entity_poly.pdbx_strand_id
1 'polypeptide(L)' 'MRVAAYVYPGWHPILERDQSFHPGFTEWELVEACRPRFPGHAQPKVPLLGPYDDRDPVEVGRRA' A
#
# COMPACT_ATOMS: atom_id res chain seq x y z
N MET A 1 -24.56 13.93 -10.96
CA MET A 1 -23.20 13.36 -11.04
C MET A 1 -23.00 12.43 -9.85
N ARG A 2 -22.51 11.20 -10.04
CA ARG A 2 -22.14 10.30 -8.93
C ARG A 2 -20.62 10.16 -8.93
N VAL A 3 -20.02 10.39 -7.77
CA VAL A 3 -18.58 10.21 -7.55
C VAL A 3 -18.37 8.85 -6.90
N ALA A 4 -17.35 8.12 -7.36
CA ALA A 4 -16.93 6.85 -6.77
C ALA A 4 -15.40 6.81 -6.70
N ALA A 5 -14.87 6.05 -5.75
CA ALA A 5 -13.44 5.78 -5.61
C ALA A 5 -13.22 4.27 -5.63
N TYR A 6 -12.13 3.84 -6.28
CA TYR A 6 -11.65 2.47 -6.21
C TYR A 6 -10.53 2.41 -5.17
N VAL A 7 -10.71 1.57 -4.15
CA VAL A 7 -9.78 1.45 -3.03
C VAL A 7 -9.31 0.01 -2.92
N TYR A 8 -8.00 -0.17 -2.78
CA TYR A 8 -7.38 -1.45 -2.46
C TYR A 8 -7.17 -1.55 -0.95
N PRO A 9 -7.81 -2.52 -0.25
CA PRO A 9 -7.75 -2.67 1.21
C PRO A 9 -6.76 -3.76 1.65
N GLY A 10 -5.63 -3.88 0.94
CA GLY A 10 -4.64 -4.94 1.19
C GLY A 10 -3.40 -4.51 1.95
N TRP A 11 -3.37 -3.32 2.57
CA TRP A 11 -2.18 -2.72 3.19
C TRP A 11 -1.94 -3.21 4.61
N HIS A 12 -1.93 -4.52 4.81
CA HIS A 12 -1.70 -5.16 6.10
C HIS A 12 -1.14 -6.58 5.92
N PRO A 13 -0.45 -7.13 6.92
CA PRO A 13 0.04 -8.50 6.85
C PRO A 13 -1.12 -9.51 6.96
N ILE A 14 -1.07 -10.54 6.13
CA ILE A 14 -1.99 -11.69 6.15
C ILE A 14 -1.21 -12.99 5.98
N LEU A 15 -1.73 -14.06 6.58
CA LEU A 15 -1.04 -15.36 6.60
C LEU A 15 -0.77 -15.91 5.20
N GLU A 16 -1.69 -15.69 4.27
CA GLU A 16 -1.58 -16.16 2.88
C GLU A 16 -0.40 -15.50 2.14
N ARG A 17 -0.11 -14.23 2.41
CA ARG A 17 1.07 -13.55 1.84
C ARG A 17 2.34 -13.94 2.56
N ASP A 18 2.29 -14.10 3.88
CA ASP A 18 3.44 -14.52 4.67
C ASP A 18 4.01 -15.87 4.19
N GLN A 19 3.14 -16.79 3.74
CA GLN A 19 3.53 -18.06 3.13
C GLN A 19 4.27 -17.92 1.79
N SER A 20 4.03 -16.83 1.06
CA SER A 20 4.57 -16.60 -0.28
C SER A 20 5.79 -15.67 -0.28
N PHE A 21 5.88 -14.76 0.69
CA PHE A 21 6.94 -13.75 0.80
C PHE A 21 7.78 -14.02 2.06
N HIS A 22 7.39 -13.47 3.20
CA HIS A 22 7.95 -13.75 4.53
C HIS A 22 6.99 -13.26 5.61
N PRO A 23 7.16 -13.69 6.88
CA PRO A 23 6.31 -13.24 7.98
C PRO A 23 6.24 -11.71 8.10
N GLY A 24 5.02 -11.18 8.24
CA GLY A 24 4.77 -9.75 8.42
C GLY A 24 4.85 -8.92 7.14
N PHE A 25 4.84 -9.56 5.97
CA PHE A 25 4.96 -8.87 4.69
C PHE A 25 3.80 -7.90 4.45
N THR A 26 4.12 -6.71 3.93
CA THR A 26 3.11 -5.78 3.41
C THR A 26 3.49 -5.23 2.04
N GLU A 27 2.49 -4.85 1.25
CA GLU A 27 2.68 -4.25 -0.06
C GLU A 27 3.53 -2.97 -0.05
N TRP A 28 3.66 -2.31 1.11
CA TRP A 28 4.55 -1.16 1.27
C TRP A 28 5.99 -1.50 0.90
N GLU A 29 6.45 -2.73 1.19
CA GLU A 29 7.78 -3.17 0.82
C GLU A 29 7.99 -3.17 -0.69
N LEU A 30 6.96 -3.50 -1.48
CA LEU A 30 7.02 -3.45 -2.94
C LEU A 30 7.10 -2.00 -3.46
N VAL A 31 6.36 -1.10 -2.81
CA VAL A 31 6.38 0.34 -3.11
C VAL A 31 7.77 0.92 -2.83
N GLU A 32 8.35 0.62 -1.67
CA GLU A 32 9.66 1.10 -1.23
C GLU A 32 10.83 0.50 -2.04
N ALA A 33 10.72 -0.79 -2.38
CA ALA A 33 11.71 -1.48 -3.18
C ALA A 33 11.65 -1.12 -4.68
N CYS A 34 10.63 -0.37 -5.13
CA CYS A 34 10.48 -0.01 -6.53
C CYS A 34 11.69 0.80 -7.03
N ARG A 35 12.18 0.44 -8.23
CA ARG A 35 13.28 1.13 -8.91
C ARG A 35 12.90 1.38 -10.37
N PRO A 36 13.33 2.51 -10.97
CA PRO A 36 13.10 2.77 -12.39
C PRO A 36 13.68 1.65 -13.25
N ARG A 37 12.85 1.08 -14.14
CA ARG A 37 13.24 0.03 -15.10
C ARG A 37 13.57 0.55 -16.49
N PHE A 38 13.21 1.79 -16.80
CA PHE A 38 13.46 2.47 -18.07
C PHE A 38 13.49 3.99 -17.87
N PRO A 39 14.09 4.77 -18.80
CA PRO A 39 14.13 6.22 -18.71
C PRO A 39 12.72 6.84 -18.59
N GLY A 40 12.52 7.71 -17.59
CA GLY A 40 11.23 8.34 -17.34
C GLY A 40 10.19 7.45 -16.64
N HIS A 41 10.57 6.26 -16.14
CA HIS A 41 9.64 5.40 -15.40
C HIS A 41 9.17 6.06 -14.10
N ALA A 42 7.92 6.53 -14.11
CA ALA A 42 7.25 7.08 -12.93
C ALA A 42 7.23 6.08 -11.78
N GLN A 43 7.78 6.46 -10.64
CA GLN A 43 7.77 5.63 -9.44
C GLN A 43 6.44 5.75 -8.70
N PRO A 44 6.06 4.73 -7.92
CA PRO A 44 4.91 4.83 -7.02
C PRO A 44 5.01 6.05 -6.11
N LYS A 45 3.88 6.69 -5.85
CA LYS A 45 3.77 7.76 -4.84
C LYS A 45 3.59 7.13 -3.47
N VAL A 46 4.13 7.78 -2.45
CA VAL A 46 3.91 7.44 -1.04
C VAL A 46 2.83 8.33 -0.44
N PRO A 47 2.03 7.83 0.53
CA PRO A 47 1.03 8.65 1.22
C PRO A 47 1.69 9.79 1.99
N LEU A 48 1.02 10.94 2.07
CA LEU A 48 1.51 12.10 2.82
C LEU A 48 1.71 11.82 4.32
N LEU A 49 0.88 10.96 4.90
CA LEU A 49 0.94 10.56 6.31
C LEU A 49 1.83 9.34 6.57
N GLY A 50 2.53 8.85 5.54
CA GLY A 50 3.34 7.64 5.59
C GLY A 50 2.56 6.34 5.32
N PRO A 51 3.26 5.19 5.29
CA PRO A 51 2.66 3.85 5.23
C PRO A 51 1.67 3.63 6.38
N TYR A 52 0.68 2.78 6.15
CA TYR A 52 -0.42 2.57 7.09
C TYR A 52 -0.87 1.12 7.14
N ASP A 53 -1.56 0.75 8.21
CA ASP A 53 -2.33 -0.49 8.32
C ASP A 53 -3.82 -0.16 8.10
N ASP A 54 -4.45 -0.75 7.07
CA ASP A 54 -5.86 -0.50 6.77
C ASP A 54 -6.85 -1.31 7.63
N ARG A 55 -6.36 -2.12 8.57
CA ARG A 55 -7.16 -2.69 9.66
C ARG A 55 -7.37 -1.70 10.80
N ASP A 56 -6.55 -0.65 10.91
CA ASP A 56 -6.73 0.40 11.91
C ASP A 56 -7.74 1.46 11.41
N PRO A 57 -8.98 1.52 11.96
CA PRO A 57 -9.98 2.49 11.53
C PRO A 57 -9.58 3.94 11.81
N VAL A 58 -8.71 4.20 12.80
CA VAL A 58 -8.20 5.55 13.10
C VAL A 58 -7.24 5.99 12.01
N GLU A 59 -6.33 5.11 11.58
CA GLU A 59 -5.43 5.43 10.47
C GLU A 59 -6.19 5.61 9.15
N VAL A 60 -7.17 4.74 8.86
CA VAL A 60 -8.02 4.86 7.67
C VAL A 60 -8.79 6.18 7.69
N GLY A 61 -9.37 6.56 8.83
CA GLY A 61 -10.14 7.80 8.99
C GLY A 61 -9.33 9.07 8.76
N ARG A 62 -8.01 9.05 9.00
CA ARG A 62 -7.11 10.20 8.77
C ARG A 62 -6.75 10.40 7.29
N ARG A 63 -7.07 9.46 6.41
CA ARG A 63 -6.72 9.50 4.97
C ARG A 63 -7.77 10.22 4.11
N ALA A 64 -8.97 10.44 4.65
CA ALA A 64 -10.07 11.14 3.98
C ALA A 64 -9.85 12.66 3.98
#